data_AF-A0A8S8XZ10-F1
#
_entry.id   AF-A0A8S8XZ10-F1
#
_cell.length_a   1.000
_cell.length_b   1.000
_cell.length_c   1.000
_cell.angle_alpha   90.00
_cell.angle_beta   90.00
_cell.angle_gamma   90.00
#
_symmetry.space_group_name_H-M   'P 1'
#
loop_
_entity.id
_entity.type
_entity.pdbx_description
1 polymer ?
#
loop_
_entity_poly.entity_id
_entity_poly.type
_entity_poly.pdbx_seq_one_letter_code
_entity_poly.pdbx_strand_id
1 'polypeptide(L)'
;MWEDELELEQYIIRMAQRCGKHISIAEPLLDATLMDGSRIVMTLGREVSTKGSTFTIRRFRDEPFTPVDLLEFKTFSSMQIAFFWLAMQYGMSMLFVGGTASGKTTSLNACSLFLPWQHKIVSIEETRELNLPHPNWIPGCTRQGFGGESAGSGVKAAGEVDMYDLLRAALRERPEYIIVGEIRGAEAYVLFQAMATGHTTYSTFHADSIQSLVHRLENKPIEIPRVLIPALDGISIQIQTRVGGKRVRRNKGIIEIIGIDPHSHELLTNEAFRWDNTVDEFVFTGKSYIFEKIMMKANLNRVEIMDETKRRQLVIEWCLKKGIRDYKDFARVVAEYYVHPEDVMRQVYEDMQVGGKKRRRKVEERNLDLSSSDDSEVDVSDFPPKVRQKYQTREAKEQATRAKSDAKISQTDDPTKRANLIAKEEQRRAKVETKLQSDLLKDQGYYVPLKQLKPLAKQISLGDVSSLNEVEGRRMLKDVRSEMNKRSKAETNISKLEASDKKEKAISSEEDRASKALNSLKAKLANRVQRSANPRWWHSWL
;
A
#
# COMPACT_ATOMS: atom_id res chain seq x y z
N MET A 1 10.35 18.22 39.70
CA MET A 1 9.95 19.61 39.96
C MET A 1 11.26 20.33 40.23
N TRP A 2 11.53 21.47 39.59
CA TRP A 2 12.76 22.21 39.87
C TRP A 2 12.59 22.90 41.22
N GLU A 3 13.50 22.66 42.15
CA GLU A 3 13.46 23.25 43.50
C GLU A 3 14.17 24.61 43.55
N ASP A 4 15.15 24.82 42.66
CA ASP A 4 15.91 26.05 42.51
C ASP A 4 15.60 26.76 41.19
N GLU A 5 15.30 28.05 41.26
CA GLU A 5 14.98 28.90 40.11
C GLU A 5 16.23 29.19 39.27
N LEU A 6 17.39 29.32 39.91
CA LEU A 6 18.66 29.54 39.21
C LEU A 6 19.04 28.32 38.36
N GLU A 7 18.82 27.11 38.88
CA GLU A 7 19.06 25.87 38.13
C GLU A 7 18.16 25.79 36.88
N LEU A 8 16.89 26.16 36.99
CA LEU A 8 15.94 26.21 35.88
C LEU A 8 16.33 27.27 34.83
N GLU A 9 16.76 28.45 35.27
CA GLU A 9 17.27 29.51 34.39
C GLU A 9 18.51 29.06 33.61
N GLN A 10 19.48 28.46 34.29
CA GLN A 10 20.67 27.90 33.65
C GLN A 10 20.31 26.81 32.64
N TYR A 11 19.32 25.98 32.96
CA TYR A 11 18.82 24.97 32.03
C TYR A 11 18.19 25.60 30.78
N ILE A 12 17.32 26.60 30.94
CA ILE A 12 16.69 27.31 29.83
C ILE A 12 17.73 28.00 28.94
N ILE A 13 18.72 28.69 29.54
CA ILE A 13 19.81 29.33 28.80
C ILE A 13 20.63 28.29 28.02
N ARG A 14 20.96 27.15 28.64
CA ARG A 14 21.68 26.05 27.97
C ARG A 14 20.87 25.45 26.83
N MET A 15 19.56 25.28 27.02
CA MET A 15 18.66 24.75 25.99
C MET A 15 18.54 25.71 24.81
N ALA A 16 18.38 27.02 25.06
CA ALA A 16 18.41 28.05 24.03
C ALA A 16 19.68 27.95 23.17
N GLN A 17 20.85 27.87 23.82
CA GLN A 17 22.14 27.73 23.14
C GLN A 17 22.23 26.44 22.31
N ARG A 18 21.71 25.30 22.81
CA ARG A 18 21.66 24.04 22.04
C ARG A 18 20.74 24.12 20.82
N CYS A 19 19.71 24.97 20.86
CA CYS A 19 18.89 25.28 19.70
C CYS A 19 19.54 26.29 18.74
N GLY A 20 20.76 26.75 19.02
CA GLY A 20 21.47 27.76 18.23
C GLY A 20 20.88 29.17 18.37
N LYS A 21 20.14 29.43 19.46
CA LYS A 21 19.53 30.73 19.75
C LYS A 21 20.01 31.27 21.11
N HIS A 22 19.73 32.54 21.36
CA HIS A 22 20.02 33.19 22.63
C HIS A 22 18.72 33.62 23.30
N ILE A 23 18.69 33.54 24.63
CA ILE A 23 17.62 34.07 25.47
C ILE A 23 18.28 34.95 26.52
N SER A 24 17.69 36.12 26.78
CA SER A 24 18.24 37.10 27.72
C SER A 24 17.13 37.80 28.46
N ILE A 25 17.46 38.61 29.48
CA ILE A 25 16.46 39.41 30.18
C ILE A 25 15.84 40.45 29.22
N ALA A 26 16.64 41.01 28.29
CA ALA A 26 16.15 41.95 27.30
C ALA A 26 15.20 41.31 26.26
N GLU A 27 15.42 40.02 25.93
CA GLU A 27 14.59 39.23 25.03
C GLU A 27 14.18 37.92 25.74
N PRO A 28 13.21 38.00 26.68
CA PRO A 28 12.90 36.90 27.59
C PRO A 28 12.04 35.83 26.96
N LEU A 29 11.49 36.04 25.75
CA LEU A 29 10.65 35.08 25.04
C LEU A 29 11.42 34.44 23.90
N LEU A 30 11.46 33.11 23.87
CA LEU A 30 12.17 32.37 22.82
C LEU A 30 11.34 31.21 22.31
N ASP A 31 11.16 31.15 20.99
CA ASP A 31 10.61 29.99 20.29
C ASP A 31 11.72 29.33 19.47
N ALA A 32 11.92 28.03 19.63
CA ALA A 32 13.00 27.30 18.99
C ALA A 32 12.65 25.85 18.67
N THR A 33 13.52 25.21 17.89
CA THR A 33 13.42 23.80 17.51
C THR A 33 14.58 23.03 18.13
N LEU A 34 14.27 21.96 18.85
CA LEU A 34 15.23 21.05 19.44
C LEU A 34 15.90 20.16 18.38
N MET A 35 16.98 19.49 18.75
CA MET A 35 17.74 18.61 17.84
C MET A 35 16.93 17.40 17.37
N ASP A 36 15.92 16.97 18.13
CA ASP A 36 14.98 15.91 17.76
C ASP A 36 13.82 16.44 16.89
N GLY A 37 13.82 17.73 16.54
CA GLY A 37 12.76 18.40 15.81
C GLY A 37 11.63 18.95 16.68
N SER A 38 11.57 18.61 17.98
CA SER A 38 10.53 19.08 18.90
C SER A 38 10.53 20.60 19.04
N ARG A 39 9.34 21.23 19.12
CA ARG A 39 9.23 22.67 19.37
C ARG A 39 9.41 22.95 20.85
N ILE A 40 10.20 23.95 21.18
CA ILE A 40 10.39 24.42 22.55
C ILE A 40 10.11 25.92 22.62
N VAL A 41 9.17 26.30 23.48
CA VAL A 41 8.89 27.69 23.83
C VAL A 41 9.44 27.93 25.22
N MET A 42 10.20 28.99 25.41
CA MET A 42 10.87 29.35 26.67
C MET A 42 10.55 30.78 27.06
N THR A 43 10.48 31.01 28.36
CA THR A 43 10.38 32.33 28.97
C THR A 43 11.41 32.44 30.08
N LEU A 44 12.28 33.45 30.04
CA LEU A 44 13.32 33.68 31.03
C LEU A 44 12.90 34.73 32.06
N GLY A 45 13.26 34.48 33.31
CA GLY A 45 13.07 35.38 34.45
C GLY A 45 11.61 35.56 34.86
N ARG A 46 11.41 36.59 35.68
CA ARG A 46 10.10 36.96 36.23
C ARG A 46 9.41 38.13 35.53
N GLU A 47 10.08 38.72 34.54
CA GLU A 47 9.58 39.92 33.86
C GLU A 47 8.30 39.65 33.05
N VAL A 48 8.25 38.51 32.36
CA VAL A 48 7.08 38.08 31.59
C VAL A 48 6.31 36.96 32.28
N SER A 49 7.02 36.04 32.95
CA SER A 49 6.41 34.93 33.69
C SER A 49 6.48 35.18 35.20
N THR A 50 5.37 35.59 35.80
CA THR A 50 5.32 36.00 37.22
C THR A 50 5.70 34.92 38.23
N LYS A 51 5.76 33.65 37.81
CA LYS A 51 6.16 32.50 38.64
C LYS A 51 7.59 32.00 38.36
N GLY A 52 8.41 32.82 37.70
CA GLY A 52 9.77 32.45 37.30
C GLY A 52 9.83 31.90 35.88
N SER A 53 11.02 31.50 35.47
CA SER A 53 11.28 31.01 34.12
C SER A 53 10.43 29.78 33.78
N THR A 54 10.02 29.65 32.52
CA THR A 54 9.22 28.50 32.06
C THR A 54 9.72 27.98 30.72
N PHE A 55 9.45 26.71 30.45
CA PHE A 55 9.58 26.17 29.11
C PHE A 55 8.49 25.13 28.83
N THR A 56 8.08 25.02 27.57
CA THR A 56 7.12 24.03 27.10
C THR A 56 7.69 23.34 25.88
N ILE A 57 7.83 22.01 25.96
CA ILE A 57 8.25 21.19 24.82
C ILE A 57 7.05 20.50 24.22
N ARG A 58 6.77 20.77 22.96
CA ARG A 58 5.83 20.01 22.14
C ARG A 58 6.62 18.97 21.36
N ARG A 59 6.57 17.72 21.84
CA ARG A 59 7.22 16.59 21.18
C ARG A 59 6.45 16.17 19.94
N PHE A 60 7.18 15.80 18.90
CA PHE A 60 6.61 15.13 17.74
C PHE A 60 6.61 13.62 17.97
N ARG A 61 5.73 12.94 17.24
CA ARG A 61 5.64 11.49 17.29
C ARG A 61 6.61 10.97 16.23
N ASP A 62 7.59 10.18 16.64
CA ASP A 62 8.55 9.58 15.71
C ASP A 62 7.82 8.69 14.68
N GLU A 63 6.79 7.97 15.13
CA GLU A 63 5.89 7.18 14.29
C GLU A 63 4.60 7.97 13.96
N PRO A 64 4.43 8.44 12.71
CA PRO A 64 3.21 9.12 12.29
C PRO A 64 2.04 8.14 12.22
N PHE A 65 0.82 8.65 12.41
CA PHE A 65 -0.38 7.86 12.20
C PHE A 65 -0.54 7.51 10.71
N THR A 66 -1.03 6.30 10.45
CA THR A 66 -1.34 5.81 9.11
C THR A 66 -2.82 5.96 8.78
N PRO A 67 -3.20 5.85 7.50
CA PRO A 67 -4.61 5.77 7.12
C PRO A 67 -5.36 4.62 7.81
N VAL A 68 -4.66 3.53 8.15
CA VAL A 68 -5.21 2.39 8.90
C VAL A 68 -5.61 2.81 10.31
N ASP A 69 -4.76 3.58 11.00
CA ASP A 69 -5.08 4.12 12.33
C ASP A 69 -6.28 5.09 12.26
N LEU A 70 -6.33 5.93 11.22
CA LEU A 70 -7.44 6.86 11.02
C LEU A 70 -8.77 6.14 10.75
N LEU A 71 -8.74 4.97 10.09
CA LEU A 71 -9.89 4.10 9.92
C LEU A 71 -10.31 3.48 11.27
N GLU A 72 -9.35 2.97 12.05
CA GLU A 72 -9.59 2.37 13.36
C GLU A 72 -10.22 3.36 14.35
N PHE A 73 -9.74 4.61 14.35
CA PHE A 73 -10.30 5.68 15.18
C PHE A 73 -11.67 6.17 14.70
N LYS A 74 -12.16 5.65 13.56
CA LYS A 74 -13.32 6.15 12.83
C LYS A 74 -13.21 7.65 12.51
N THR A 75 -12.00 8.15 12.26
CA THR A 75 -11.82 9.54 11.81
C THR A 75 -12.27 9.70 10.36
N PHE A 76 -12.06 8.68 9.55
CA PHE A 76 -12.55 8.56 8.17
C PHE A 76 -13.15 7.17 7.95
N SER A 77 -14.04 7.04 6.96
CA SER A 77 -14.48 5.74 6.45
C SER A 77 -13.45 5.13 5.47
N SER A 78 -13.52 3.82 5.22
CA SER A 78 -12.65 3.16 4.23
C SER A 78 -12.85 3.77 2.83
N MET A 79 -14.09 4.17 2.50
CA MET A 79 -14.41 4.85 1.25
C MET A 79 -13.76 6.24 1.15
N GLN A 80 -13.75 7.02 2.22
CA GLN A 80 -13.07 8.33 2.23
C GLN A 80 -11.55 8.16 2.08
N ILE A 81 -10.96 7.17 2.73
CA ILE A 81 -9.53 6.89 2.60
C ILE A 81 -9.19 6.45 1.18
N ALA A 82 -9.98 5.56 0.58
CA ALA A 82 -9.82 5.16 -0.82
C ALA A 82 -9.99 6.35 -1.79
N PHE A 83 -10.89 7.28 -1.47
CA PHE A 83 -11.05 8.54 -2.18
C PHE A 83 -9.77 9.39 -2.12
N PHE A 84 -9.19 9.59 -0.92
CA PHE A 84 -7.91 10.31 -0.80
C PHE A 84 -6.77 9.60 -1.52
N TRP A 85 -6.74 8.27 -1.48
CA TRP A 85 -5.75 7.49 -2.22
C TRP A 85 -5.83 7.78 -3.73
N LEU A 86 -7.03 7.69 -4.32
CA LEU A 86 -7.23 8.04 -5.72
C LEU A 86 -6.91 9.51 -6.01
N ALA A 87 -7.40 10.43 -5.18
CA ALA A 87 -7.17 11.86 -5.35
C ALA A 87 -5.67 12.21 -5.33
N MET A 88 -4.91 11.64 -4.40
CA MET A 88 -3.48 11.92 -4.26
C MET A 88 -2.64 11.28 -5.37
N GLN A 89 -2.96 10.05 -5.76
CA GLN A 89 -2.27 9.39 -6.88
C GLN A 89 -2.41 10.19 -8.18
N TYR A 90 -3.59 10.74 -8.46
CA TYR A 90 -3.87 11.46 -9.70
C TYR A 90 -3.66 12.98 -9.60
N GLY A 91 -3.00 13.42 -8.54
CA GLY A 91 -2.58 14.81 -8.38
C GLY A 91 -3.76 15.79 -8.28
N MET A 92 -4.70 15.50 -7.40
CA MET A 92 -5.76 16.45 -7.01
C MET A 92 -5.24 17.28 -5.85
N SER A 93 -5.22 18.61 -5.99
CA SER A 93 -4.76 19.53 -4.95
C SER A 93 -5.81 19.65 -3.86
N MET A 94 -5.42 19.52 -2.58
CA MET A 94 -6.38 19.49 -1.47
C MET A 94 -5.91 20.24 -0.23
N LEU A 95 -6.88 20.82 0.50
CA LEU A 95 -6.66 21.41 1.82
C LEU A 95 -7.29 20.56 2.94
N PHE A 96 -6.55 20.39 4.02
CA PHE A 96 -7.05 19.80 5.28
C PHE A 96 -7.35 20.93 6.26
N VAL A 97 -8.63 21.13 6.56
CA VAL A 97 -9.14 22.34 7.20
C VAL A 97 -9.82 22.02 8.52
N GLY A 98 -9.71 22.89 9.52
CA GLY A 98 -10.31 22.66 10.84
C GLY A 98 -9.73 23.54 11.93
N GLY A 99 -10.39 23.57 13.09
CA GLY A 99 -9.90 24.27 14.27
C GLY A 99 -8.57 23.73 14.83
N THR A 100 -8.07 24.38 15.88
CA THR A 100 -6.85 23.95 16.57
C THR A 100 -7.02 22.54 17.15
N ALA A 101 -5.99 21.70 17.04
CA ALA A 101 -5.97 20.33 17.53
C ALA A 101 -7.04 19.38 16.95
N SER A 102 -7.72 19.75 15.85
CA SER A 102 -8.70 18.91 15.16
C SER A 102 -8.10 17.72 14.41
N GLY A 103 -6.78 17.71 14.20
CA GLY A 103 -6.05 16.62 13.54
C GLY A 103 -5.68 16.88 12.08
N LYS A 104 -5.69 18.14 11.61
CA LYS A 104 -5.35 18.51 10.21
C LYS A 104 -4.01 17.94 9.74
N THR A 105 -2.92 18.26 10.44
CA THR A 105 -1.58 17.80 10.05
C THR A 105 -1.46 16.29 10.14
N THR A 106 -2.15 15.67 11.11
CA THR A 106 -2.20 14.21 11.23
C THR A 106 -2.88 13.56 10.03
N SER A 107 -4.03 14.08 9.60
CA SER A 107 -4.74 13.61 8.41
C SER A 107 -3.92 13.83 7.13
N LEU A 108 -3.29 14.99 7.00
CA LEU A 108 -2.40 15.30 5.88
C LEU A 108 -1.25 14.29 5.82
N ASN A 109 -0.50 14.11 6.91
CA ASN A 109 0.65 13.22 6.98
C ASN A 109 0.27 11.76 6.66
N ALA A 110 -0.85 11.27 7.22
CA ALA A 110 -1.35 9.94 6.96
C ALA A 110 -1.72 9.74 5.49
N CYS A 111 -2.48 10.68 4.90
CA CYS A 111 -2.88 10.60 3.50
C CYS A 111 -1.67 10.76 2.57
N SER A 112 -0.64 11.54 2.92
CA SER A 112 0.58 11.69 2.13
C SER A 112 1.33 10.37 1.89
N LEU A 113 1.05 9.31 2.66
CA LEU A 113 1.56 7.96 2.37
C LEU A 113 1.01 7.38 1.05
N PHE A 114 -0.06 7.96 0.48
CA PHE A 114 -0.58 7.59 -0.84
C PHE A 114 0.18 8.23 -2.00
N LEU A 115 1.06 9.20 -1.74
CA LEU A 115 1.87 9.80 -2.81
C LEU A 115 2.74 8.71 -3.47
N PRO A 116 2.79 8.62 -4.80
CA PRO A 116 3.59 7.59 -5.46
C PRO A 116 5.09 7.72 -5.12
N TRP A 117 5.72 6.60 -4.83
CA TRP A 117 7.07 6.55 -4.23
C TRP A 117 8.17 7.13 -5.14
N GLN A 118 7.98 7.11 -6.46
CA GLN A 118 8.92 7.61 -7.46
C GLN A 118 8.91 9.14 -7.62
N HIS A 119 7.92 9.83 -7.06
CA HIS A 119 7.75 11.27 -7.26
C HIS A 119 8.58 12.10 -6.28
N LYS A 120 9.02 13.28 -6.74
CA LYS A 120 9.69 14.30 -5.96
C LYS A 120 8.67 15.05 -5.13
N ILE A 121 8.89 15.04 -3.82
CA ILE A 121 8.04 15.72 -2.85
C ILE A 121 8.87 16.82 -2.20
N VAL A 122 8.35 18.04 -2.17
CA VAL A 122 8.92 19.14 -1.38
C VAL A 122 7.94 19.48 -0.27
N SER A 123 8.37 19.36 0.99
CA SER A 123 7.57 19.84 2.13
C SER A 123 8.15 21.14 2.66
N ILE A 124 7.30 22.07 3.07
CA ILE A 124 7.67 23.38 3.61
C ILE A 124 6.90 23.59 4.89
N GLU A 125 7.61 23.72 6.00
CA GLU A 125 6.99 23.80 7.32
C GLU A 125 7.65 24.89 8.17
N GLU A 126 6.88 25.51 9.07
CA GLU A 126 7.43 26.37 10.11
C GLU A 126 8.11 25.54 11.21
N THR A 127 7.53 24.37 11.50
CA THR A 127 8.08 23.38 12.42
C THR A 127 7.89 22.02 11.79
N ARG A 128 8.89 21.14 11.89
CA ARG A 128 8.82 19.81 11.29
C ARG A 128 7.73 18.96 11.95
N GLU A 129 6.62 18.71 11.26
CA GLU A 129 5.55 17.80 11.70
C GLU A 129 5.37 16.60 10.76
N LEU A 130 5.72 16.74 9.47
CA LEU A 130 5.61 15.68 8.47
C LEU A 130 6.78 14.68 8.56
N ASN A 131 6.45 13.40 8.39
CA ASN A 131 7.42 12.30 8.35
C ASN A 131 7.03 11.33 7.24
N LEU A 132 7.69 11.45 6.08
CA LEU A 132 7.40 10.68 4.89
C LEU A 132 8.48 9.60 4.66
N PRO A 133 8.10 8.37 4.27
CA PRO A 133 9.05 7.31 3.95
C PRO A 133 9.65 7.45 2.52
N HIS A 134 9.25 8.46 1.76
CA HIS A 134 9.63 8.65 0.36
C HIS A 134 11.12 8.98 0.22
N PRO A 135 11.86 8.29 -0.68
CA PRO A 135 13.29 8.52 -0.85
C PRO A 135 13.59 9.88 -1.50
N ASN A 136 12.73 10.35 -2.40
CA ASN A 136 12.89 11.62 -3.12
C ASN A 136 12.09 12.75 -2.45
N TRP A 137 12.27 12.91 -1.13
CA TRP A 137 11.63 13.94 -0.33
C TRP A 137 12.63 14.99 0.12
N ILE A 138 12.33 16.26 -0.17
CA ILE A 138 13.12 17.42 0.24
C ILE A 138 12.31 18.21 1.27
N PRO A 139 12.73 18.16 2.54
CA PRO A 139 12.06 18.92 3.58
C PRO A 139 12.70 20.29 3.82
N GLY A 140 11.94 21.35 3.58
CA GLY A 140 12.23 22.72 3.94
C GLY A 140 11.61 23.12 5.28
N CYS A 141 12.39 23.84 6.10
CA CYS A 141 11.94 24.42 7.36
C CYS A 141 12.27 25.91 7.36
N THR A 142 11.38 26.76 7.87
CA THR A 142 11.65 28.20 8.01
C THR A 142 12.79 28.45 8.98
N ARG A 143 13.46 29.59 8.81
CA ARG A 143 14.53 30.06 9.68
C ARG A 143 14.27 31.51 10.05
N GLN A 144 14.15 31.78 11.35
CA GLN A 144 14.14 33.16 11.84
C GLN A 144 15.51 33.80 11.60
N GLY A 145 15.52 35.08 11.20
CA GLY A 145 16.75 35.84 10.96
C GLY A 145 17.55 36.13 12.24
N PHE A 146 18.77 36.62 12.07
CA PHE A 146 19.62 37.05 13.16
C PHE A 146 19.38 38.55 13.45
N GLY A 147 19.16 38.88 14.72
CA GLY A 147 18.83 40.23 15.19
C GLY A 147 17.39 40.26 15.71
N GLY A 148 17.22 40.68 16.96
CA GLY A 148 15.92 40.83 17.63
C GLY A 148 14.95 41.73 16.87
N GLU A 149 13.74 41.91 17.42
CA GLU A 149 12.59 42.62 16.85
C GLU A 149 12.88 44.03 16.31
N SER A 150 13.64 44.13 15.22
CA SER A 150 13.65 45.27 14.30
C SER A 150 12.57 45.08 13.23
N ALA A 151 11.53 44.29 13.55
CA ALA A 151 10.39 43.97 12.70
C ALA A 151 9.28 45.02 12.78
N GLY A 152 9.62 46.28 13.07
CA GLY A 152 8.67 47.40 13.12
C GLY A 152 8.28 47.96 11.75
N SER A 153 8.82 47.46 10.63
CA SER A 153 8.66 48.11 9.32
C SER A 153 8.47 47.18 8.12
N GLY A 154 8.15 45.90 8.32
CA GLY A 154 7.94 44.96 7.21
C GLY A 154 9.22 44.60 6.43
N VAL A 155 10.39 44.91 6.98
CA VAL A 155 11.70 44.50 6.44
C VAL A 155 12.11 43.20 7.13
N LYS A 156 12.36 42.15 6.33
CA LYS A 156 12.85 40.84 6.83
C LYS A 156 14.15 41.02 7.61
N ALA A 157 14.27 40.30 8.73
CA ALA A 157 15.53 40.28 9.48
C ALA A 157 16.65 39.67 8.63
N ALA A 158 17.90 40.09 8.88
CA ALA A 158 19.04 39.58 8.12
C ALA A 158 19.14 38.05 8.28
N GLY A 159 19.07 37.33 7.16
CA GLY A 159 19.12 35.87 7.14
C GLY A 159 17.81 35.15 7.47
N GLU A 160 16.69 35.87 7.59
CA GLU A 160 15.36 35.27 7.69
C GLU A 160 15.00 34.53 6.40
N VAL A 161 14.41 33.34 6.54
CA VAL A 161 13.88 32.51 5.45
C VAL A 161 12.48 32.08 5.86
N ASP A 162 11.47 32.65 5.21
CA ASP A 162 10.06 32.35 5.49
C ASP A 162 9.50 31.27 4.54
N MET A 163 8.23 30.90 4.74
CA MET A 163 7.56 29.93 3.88
C MET A 163 7.43 30.43 2.44
N TYR A 164 7.30 31.74 2.24
CA TYR A 164 7.22 32.35 0.92
C TYR A 164 8.51 32.12 0.11
N ASP A 165 9.67 32.35 0.73
CA ASP A 165 10.98 32.13 0.10
C ASP A 165 11.19 30.66 -0.26
N LEU A 166 10.88 29.75 0.67
CA LEU A 166 10.99 28.31 0.46
C LEU A 166 10.06 27.83 -0.65
N LEU A 167 8.83 28.34 -0.70
CA LEU A 167 7.87 27.95 -1.72
C LEU A 167 8.27 28.44 -3.11
N ARG A 168 8.80 29.67 -3.20
CA ARG A 168 9.35 30.21 -4.45
C ARG A 168 10.58 29.41 -4.92
N ALA A 169 11.43 28.96 -4.01
CA ALA A 169 12.56 28.10 -4.32
C ALA A 169 12.11 26.71 -4.79
N ALA A 170 11.14 26.12 -4.10
CA ALA A 170 10.56 24.81 -4.44
C ALA A 170 9.99 24.78 -5.87
N LEU A 171 9.38 25.87 -6.35
CA LEU A 171 8.86 25.93 -7.73
C LEU A 171 9.96 25.78 -8.80
N ARG A 172 11.22 26.09 -8.49
CA ARG A 172 12.35 25.90 -9.42
C ARG A 172 12.91 24.49 -9.40
N GLU A 173 12.53 23.71 -8.39
CA GLU A 173 12.99 22.36 -8.19
C GLU A 173 12.20 21.30 -8.98
N ARG A 174 11.16 21.73 -9.72
CA ARG A 174 10.22 20.89 -10.46
C ARG A 174 9.67 19.71 -9.62
N PRO A 175 9.07 19.98 -8.44
CA PRO A 175 8.44 18.93 -7.66
C PRO A 175 7.14 18.47 -8.32
N GLU A 176 6.83 17.17 -8.23
CA GLU A 176 5.49 16.69 -8.57
C GLU A 176 4.47 17.04 -7.47
N TYR A 177 4.91 17.05 -6.21
CA TYR A 177 4.08 17.41 -5.07
C TYR A 177 4.73 18.43 -4.16
N ILE A 178 3.96 19.45 -3.76
CA ILE A 178 4.36 20.44 -2.76
C ILE A 178 3.42 20.31 -1.56
N ILE A 179 3.99 20.13 -0.37
CA ILE A 179 3.23 20.08 0.88
C ILE A 179 3.62 21.26 1.74
N VAL A 180 2.70 22.17 2.01
CA VAL A 180 2.92 23.26 2.96
C VAL A 180 2.26 22.89 4.29
N GLY A 181 3.00 22.91 5.39
CA GLY A 181 2.51 22.47 6.70
C GLY A 181 1.20 23.15 7.10
N GLU A 182 1.21 24.47 7.19
CA GLU A 182 0.00 25.27 7.45
C GLU A 182 0.14 26.64 6.78
N ILE A 183 -0.86 27.04 6.00
CA ILE A 183 -0.93 28.37 5.40
C ILE A 183 -1.59 29.33 6.38
N ARG A 184 -0.95 30.49 6.60
CA ARG A 184 -1.38 31.57 7.50
C ARG A 184 -1.25 32.97 6.89
N GLY A 185 -0.47 33.16 5.82
CA GLY A 185 -0.14 34.48 5.28
C GLY A 185 0.18 34.48 3.78
N ALA A 186 1.16 35.29 3.38
CA ALA A 186 1.47 35.60 1.98
C ALA A 186 1.92 34.39 1.14
N GLU A 187 2.43 33.32 1.77
CA GLU A 187 2.79 32.06 1.12
C GLU A 187 1.59 31.39 0.43
N ALA A 188 0.37 31.67 0.90
CA ALA A 188 -0.86 31.15 0.31
C ALA A 188 -0.99 31.54 -1.17
N TYR A 189 -0.68 32.79 -1.51
CA TYR A 189 -0.78 33.29 -2.88
C TYR A 189 0.10 32.48 -3.83
N VAL A 190 1.36 32.24 -3.43
CA VAL A 190 2.31 31.45 -4.22
C VAL A 190 1.84 30.00 -4.33
N LEU A 191 1.22 29.45 -3.28
CA LEU A 191 0.70 28.08 -3.33
C LEU A 191 -0.45 27.94 -4.32
N PHE A 192 -1.42 28.85 -4.29
CA PHE A 192 -2.54 28.85 -5.24
C PHE A 192 -2.07 29.14 -6.67
N GLN A 193 -1.02 29.96 -6.84
CA GLN A 193 -0.36 30.13 -8.13
C GLN A 193 0.34 28.85 -8.60
N ALA A 194 0.95 28.09 -7.69
CA ALA A 194 1.53 26.79 -7.99
C ALA A 194 0.45 25.79 -8.47
N MET A 195 -0.70 25.76 -7.78
CA MET A 195 -1.86 24.96 -8.20
C MET A 195 -2.32 25.34 -9.61
N ALA A 196 -2.50 26.64 -9.87
CA ALA A 196 -2.94 27.14 -11.17
C ALA A 196 -1.95 26.85 -12.32
N THR A 197 -0.66 26.69 -12.00
CA THR A 197 0.40 26.35 -12.96
C THR A 197 0.64 24.84 -13.10
N GLY A 198 -0.19 24.01 -12.48
CA GLY A 198 -0.18 22.55 -12.64
C GLY A 198 0.65 21.78 -11.61
N HIS A 199 1.17 22.43 -10.56
CA HIS A 199 1.80 21.72 -9.45
C HIS A 199 0.71 21.16 -8.54
N THR A 200 0.82 19.89 -8.13
CA THR A 200 -0.10 19.33 -7.15
C THR A 200 0.32 19.81 -5.77
N THR A 201 -0.60 20.40 -5.02
CA THR A 201 -0.26 20.92 -3.69
C THR A 201 -1.23 20.46 -2.61
N TYR A 202 -0.68 20.29 -1.40
CA TYR A 202 -1.42 19.97 -0.19
C TYR A 202 -1.04 20.92 0.92
N SER A 203 -2.02 21.29 1.74
CA SER A 203 -1.72 22.05 2.95
C SER A 203 -2.79 21.91 4.01
N THR A 204 -2.49 22.41 5.21
CA THR A 204 -3.49 22.62 6.25
C THR A 204 -3.88 24.08 6.37
N PHE A 205 -5.12 24.31 6.81
CA PHE A 205 -5.64 25.66 7.02
C PHE A 205 -6.53 25.72 8.25
N HIS A 206 -6.43 26.79 9.04
CA HIS A 206 -7.32 27.00 10.17
C HIS A 206 -8.64 27.65 9.72
N ALA A 207 -9.71 26.87 9.66
CA ALA A 207 -11.09 27.36 9.50
C ALA A 207 -12.09 26.26 9.92
N ASP A 208 -13.29 26.64 10.33
CA ASP A 208 -14.32 25.68 10.81
C ASP A 208 -15.40 25.37 9.75
N SER A 209 -15.37 26.08 8.63
CA SER A 209 -16.29 25.94 7.49
C SER A 209 -15.64 26.45 6.19
N ILE A 210 -16.27 26.13 5.06
CA ILE A 210 -15.84 26.65 3.74
C ILE A 210 -16.01 28.17 3.69
N GLN A 211 -17.10 28.70 4.23
CA GLN A 211 -17.35 30.14 4.26
C GLN A 211 -16.24 30.86 5.04
N SER A 212 -15.83 30.31 6.18
CA SER A 212 -14.71 30.84 6.97
C SER A 212 -13.37 30.71 6.24
N LEU A 213 -13.14 29.59 5.54
CA LEU A 213 -11.95 29.38 4.71
C LEU A 213 -11.86 30.44 3.61
N VAL A 214 -12.90 30.58 2.79
CA VAL A 214 -12.96 31.54 1.68
C VAL A 214 -12.77 32.97 2.20
N HIS A 215 -13.48 33.35 3.26
CA HIS A 215 -13.33 34.67 3.87
C HIS A 215 -11.89 34.93 4.33
N ARG A 216 -11.20 33.93 4.91
CA ARG A 216 -9.81 34.09 5.35
C ARG A 216 -8.82 34.12 4.19
N LEU A 217 -9.08 33.37 3.11
CA LEU A 217 -8.24 33.40 1.91
C LEU A 217 -8.36 34.75 1.19
N GLU A 218 -9.53 35.39 1.17
CA GLU A 218 -9.75 36.65 0.44
C GLU A 218 -9.26 37.89 1.20
N ASN A 219 -9.19 37.82 2.53
CA ASN A 219 -8.81 38.96 3.36
C ASN A 219 -7.35 38.88 3.82
N LYS A 220 -6.81 40.03 4.25
CA LYS A 220 -5.49 40.09 4.90
C LYS A 220 -5.47 39.19 6.15
N PRO A 221 -4.34 38.51 6.43
CA PRO A 221 -3.01 38.68 5.83
C PRO A 221 -2.73 37.85 4.56
N ILE A 222 -3.73 37.16 3.98
CA ILE A 222 -3.54 36.24 2.85
C ILE A 222 -3.85 36.90 1.50
N GLU A 223 -5.02 37.51 1.36
CA GLU A 223 -5.41 38.37 0.21
C GLU A 223 -5.26 37.68 -1.18
N ILE A 224 -5.87 36.50 -1.34
CA ILE A 224 -5.89 35.78 -2.62
C ILE A 224 -7.07 36.24 -3.49
N PRO A 225 -6.84 36.54 -4.78
CA PRO A 225 -7.92 36.76 -5.73
C PRO A 225 -8.83 35.55 -5.85
N ARG A 226 -10.16 35.76 -5.72
CA ARG A 226 -11.17 34.68 -5.80
C ARG A 226 -11.00 33.77 -7.03
N VAL A 227 -10.57 34.34 -8.16
CA VAL A 227 -10.33 33.63 -9.44
C VAL A 227 -9.31 32.48 -9.32
N LEU A 228 -8.42 32.50 -8.32
CA LEU A 228 -7.45 31.43 -8.09
C LEU A 228 -8.02 30.28 -7.24
N ILE A 229 -9.09 30.49 -6.48
CA ILE A 229 -9.67 29.47 -5.58
C ILE A 229 -10.06 28.19 -6.31
N PRO A 230 -10.64 28.23 -7.54
CA PRO A 230 -10.93 27.02 -8.33
C PRO A 230 -9.73 26.15 -8.71
N ALA A 231 -8.50 26.61 -8.51
CA ALA A 231 -7.31 25.77 -8.68
C ALA A 231 -7.20 24.68 -7.59
N LEU A 232 -7.90 24.86 -6.47
CA LEU A 232 -8.05 23.83 -5.43
C LEU A 232 -9.10 22.80 -5.88
N ASP A 233 -8.82 21.50 -5.79
CA ASP A 233 -9.79 20.47 -6.18
C ASP A 233 -10.75 20.12 -5.04
N GLY A 234 -10.24 20.03 -3.80
CA GLY A 234 -11.06 19.63 -2.66
C GLY A 234 -10.56 20.07 -1.28
N ILE A 235 -11.46 20.02 -0.32
CA ILE A 235 -11.28 20.44 1.06
C ILE A 235 -11.81 19.32 1.97
N SER A 236 -10.99 18.86 2.91
CA SER A 236 -11.43 17.94 3.96
C SER A 236 -11.51 18.69 5.29
N ILE A 237 -12.69 18.72 5.92
CA ILE A 237 -12.91 19.46 7.16
C ILE A 237 -12.80 18.53 8.37
N GLN A 238 -11.75 18.66 9.17
CA GLN A 238 -11.57 17.94 10.43
C GLN A 238 -12.15 18.72 11.61
N ILE A 239 -12.87 18.01 12.47
CA ILE A 239 -13.42 18.53 13.72
C ILE A 239 -13.00 17.67 14.91
N GLN A 240 -12.90 18.31 16.07
CA GLN A 240 -12.83 17.62 17.36
C GLN A 240 -14.20 17.72 18.02
N THR A 241 -14.81 16.59 18.32
CA THR A 241 -16.16 16.50 18.90
C THR A 241 -16.20 15.47 20.02
N ARG A 242 -17.37 15.30 20.65
CA ARG A 242 -17.62 14.25 21.64
C ARG A 242 -18.69 13.30 21.14
N VAL A 243 -18.35 12.02 21.05
CA VAL A 243 -19.30 10.93 20.75
C VAL A 243 -19.29 9.97 21.94
N GLY A 244 -20.47 9.69 22.51
CA GLY A 244 -20.58 8.83 23.70
C GLY A 244 -19.75 9.33 24.90
N GLY A 245 -19.65 10.65 25.08
CA GLY A 245 -18.87 11.28 26.16
C GLY A 245 -17.35 11.29 25.97
N LYS A 246 -16.81 10.62 24.94
CA LYS A 246 -15.38 10.59 24.64
C LYS A 246 -15.02 11.64 23.60
N ARG A 247 -13.88 12.32 23.78
CA ARG A 247 -13.32 13.23 22.77
C ARG A 247 -12.82 12.41 21.58
N VAL A 248 -13.34 12.70 20.40
CA VAL A 248 -12.99 12.04 19.14
C VAL A 248 -12.70 13.06 18.06
N ARG A 249 -11.96 12.64 17.03
CA ARG A 249 -11.70 13.43 15.82
C ARG A 249 -12.44 12.78 14.65
N ARG A 250 -13.15 13.59 13.88
CA ARG A 250 -13.98 13.16 12.74
C ARG A 250 -13.74 14.07 11.56
N ASN A 251 -13.80 13.51 10.35
CA ASN A 251 -13.92 14.29 9.14
C ASN A 251 -15.37 14.72 8.94
N LYS A 252 -15.71 15.97 9.24
CA LYS A 252 -17.05 16.54 9.09
C LYS A 252 -17.59 16.38 7.67
N GLY A 253 -16.72 16.59 6.68
CA GLY A 253 -17.08 16.40 5.29
C GLY A 253 -15.91 16.62 4.34
N ILE A 254 -16.07 16.13 3.11
CA ILE A 254 -15.15 16.39 2.00
C ILE A 254 -15.94 17.18 0.96
N ILE A 255 -15.46 18.37 0.65
CA ILE A 255 -16.11 19.30 -0.26
C ILE A 255 -15.19 19.57 -1.43
N GLU A 256 -15.74 19.46 -2.63
CA GLU A 256 -15.06 19.67 -3.90
C GLU A 256 -15.34 21.09 -4.38
N ILE A 257 -14.33 21.75 -4.93
CA ILE A 257 -14.50 23.04 -5.59
C ILE A 257 -14.71 22.79 -7.08
N ILE A 258 -15.84 23.28 -7.61
CA ILE A 258 -16.19 23.11 -9.02
C ILE A 258 -15.68 24.29 -9.83
N GLY A 259 -15.93 25.50 -9.34
CA GLY A 259 -15.67 26.73 -10.07
C GLY A 259 -16.33 27.93 -9.42
N ILE A 260 -16.43 29.03 -10.16
CA ILE A 260 -17.13 30.25 -9.75
C ILE A 260 -18.28 30.47 -10.73
N ASP A 261 -19.45 30.79 -10.21
CA ASP A 261 -20.59 31.17 -11.04
C ASP A 261 -20.31 32.52 -11.73
N PRO A 262 -20.40 32.63 -13.07
CA PRO A 262 -20.11 33.87 -13.78
C PRO A 262 -21.03 35.05 -13.44
N HIS A 263 -22.22 34.79 -12.88
CA HIS A 263 -23.21 35.83 -12.60
C HIS A 263 -23.20 36.29 -11.14
N SER A 264 -23.32 35.35 -10.19
CA SER A 264 -23.32 35.66 -8.76
C SER A 264 -21.92 35.86 -8.17
N HIS A 265 -20.86 35.46 -8.90
CA HIS A 265 -19.49 35.35 -8.41
C HIS A 265 -19.36 34.44 -7.17
N GLU A 266 -20.36 33.62 -6.86
CA GLU A 266 -20.30 32.67 -5.76
C GLU A 266 -19.46 31.44 -6.11
N LEU A 267 -18.82 30.86 -5.09
CA LEU A 267 -18.01 29.66 -5.24
C LEU A 267 -18.94 28.44 -5.31
N LEU A 268 -18.90 27.74 -6.44
CA LEU A 268 -19.65 26.51 -6.64
C LEU A 268 -18.91 25.34 -5.98
N THR A 269 -19.59 24.66 -5.06
CA THR A 269 -19.03 23.55 -4.29
C THR A 269 -19.95 22.33 -4.32
N ASN A 270 -19.36 21.14 -4.19
CA ASN A 270 -20.09 19.88 -4.06
C ASN A 270 -19.63 19.15 -2.80
N GLU A 271 -20.55 18.82 -1.90
CA GLU A 271 -20.24 17.99 -0.74
C GLU A 271 -20.25 16.51 -1.17
N ALA A 272 -19.06 15.92 -1.34
CA ALA A 272 -18.92 14.52 -1.74
C ALA A 272 -19.19 13.58 -0.56
N PHE A 273 -18.75 13.96 0.64
CA PHE A 273 -18.93 13.17 1.85
C PHE A 273 -19.39 14.04 3.00
N ARG A 274 -20.31 13.51 3.81
CA ARG A 274 -20.81 14.14 5.04
C ARG A 274 -20.75 13.16 6.21
N TRP A 275 -20.37 13.64 7.38
CA TRP A 275 -20.48 12.88 8.63
C TRP A 275 -21.83 13.15 9.30
N ASP A 276 -22.53 12.06 9.66
CA ASP A 276 -23.74 12.11 10.47
C ASP A 276 -23.38 11.85 11.93
N ASN A 277 -23.54 12.88 12.76
CA ASN A 277 -23.25 12.83 14.20
C ASN A 277 -24.23 11.93 14.98
N THR A 278 -25.44 11.70 14.47
CA THR A 278 -26.46 10.93 15.19
C THR A 278 -26.10 9.44 15.25
N VAL A 279 -25.56 8.91 14.16
CA VAL A 279 -25.16 7.50 14.01
C VAL A 279 -23.63 7.29 14.04
N ASP A 280 -22.84 8.36 14.01
CA ASP A 280 -21.39 8.34 13.88
C ASP A 280 -20.91 7.60 12.61
N GLU A 281 -21.58 7.87 11.48
CA GLU A 281 -21.29 7.27 10.17
C GLU A 281 -20.99 8.34 9.11
N PHE A 282 -20.34 7.92 8.03
CA PHE A 282 -20.00 8.78 6.90
C PHE A 282 -20.83 8.41 5.68
N VAL A 283 -21.56 9.38 5.15
CA VAL A 283 -22.43 9.21 3.98
C VAL A 283 -21.74 9.79 2.75
N PHE A 284 -21.66 8.99 1.68
CA PHE A 284 -21.29 9.47 0.35
C PHE A 284 -22.54 9.99 -0.36
N THR A 285 -22.49 11.20 -0.90
CA THR A 285 -23.67 11.85 -1.52
C THR A 285 -24.02 11.28 -2.90
N GLY A 286 -23.15 10.44 -3.48
CA GLY A 286 -23.41 9.73 -4.74
C GLY A 286 -22.80 10.39 -5.98
N LYS A 287 -22.30 11.64 -5.86
CA LYS A 287 -21.65 12.38 -6.94
C LYS A 287 -20.33 13.00 -6.47
N SER A 288 -19.30 12.86 -7.29
CA SER A 288 -17.99 13.44 -7.05
C SER A 288 -17.39 13.93 -8.37
N TYR A 289 -17.11 15.22 -8.44
CA TYR A 289 -16.41 15.88 -9.54
C TYR A 289 -14.91 15.55 -9.54
N ILE A 290 -14.33 15.23 -8.38
CA ILE A 290 -12.95 14.74 -8.30
C ILE A 290 -12.86 13.37 -9.00
N PHE A 291 -13.82 12.48 -8.78
CA PHE A 291 -13.89 11.23 -9.54
C PHE A 291 -14.07 11.46 -11.04
N GLU A 292 -14.85 12.46 -11.46
CA GLU A 292 -14.95 12.85 -12.88
C GLU A 292 -13.62 13.33 -13.46
N LYS A 293 -12.87 14.17 -12.74
CA LYS A 293 -11.51 14.59 -13.13
C LYS A 293 -10.55 13.40 -13.22
N ILE A 294 -10.62 12.48 -12.27
CA ILE A 294 -9.78 11.26 -12.27
C ILE A 294 -10.15 10.33 -13.44
N MET A 295 -11.44 10.16 -13.72
CA MET A 295 -11.90 9.39 -14.89
C MET A 295 -11.29 9.93 -16.18
N MET A 296 -11.22 11.26 -16.35
CA MET A 296 -10.57 11.87 -17.51
C MET A 296 -9.04 11.65 -17.51
N LYS A 297 -8.35 11.88 -16.38
CA LYS A 297 -6.89 11.70 -16.28
C LYS A 297 -6.45 10.25 -16.48
N ALA A 298 -7.23 9.30 -15.97
CA ALA A 298 -6.92 7.87 -15.98
C ALA A 298 -7.57 7.12 -17.16
N ASN A 299 -8.39 7.79 -17.96
CA ASN A 299 -9.23 7.20 -19.01
C ASN A 299 -10.08 6.02 -18.50
N LEU A 300 -10.78 6.24 -17.38
CA LEU A 300 -11.65 5.25 -16.72
C LEU A 300 -13.12 5.62 -16.89
N ASN A 301 -14.00 4.63 -16.96
CA ASN A 301 -15.44 4.84 -16.89
C ASN A 301 -15.97 4.83 -15.44
N ARG A 302 -17.25 5.18 -15.26
CA ARG A 302 -17.89 5.28 -13.93
C ARG A 302 -17.90 3.94 -13.18
N VAL A 303 -17.99 2.82 -13.87
CA VAL A 303 -17.98 1.50 -13.22
C VAL A 303 -16.56 1.16 -12.77
N GLU A 304 -15.57 1.40 -13.62
CA GLU A 304 -14.16 1.11 -13.35
C GLU A 304 -13.62 1.92 -12.17
N ILE A 305 -13.92 3.22 -12.08
CA ILE A 305 -13.47 4.03 -10.94
C ILE A 305 -14.12 3.57 -9.63
N MET A 306 -15.39 3.16 -9.66
CA MET A 306 -16.08 2.63 -8.49
C MET A 306 -15.55 1.26 -8.08
N ASP A 307 -15.22 0.40 -9.04
CA ASP A 307 -14.58 -0.88 -8.77
C ASP A 307 -13.17 -0.69 -8.21
N GLU A 308 -12.39 0.24 -8.76
CA GLU A 308 -11.06 0.59 -8.23
C GLU A 308 -11.14 1.19 -6.82
N THR A 309 -12.13 2.05 -6.56
CA THR A 309 -12.40 2.58 -5.23
C THR A 309 -12.69 1.44 -4.24
N LYS A 310 -13.53 0.46 -4.63
CA LYS A 310 -13.82 -0.72 -3.79
C LYS A 310 -12.61 -1.62 -3.59
N ARG A 311 -11.76 -1.80 -4.62
CA ARG A 311 -10.50 -2.55 -4.49
C ARG A 311 -9.62 -1.92 -3.41
N ARG A 312 -9.43 -0.60 -3.46
CA ARG A 312 -8.63 0.13 -2.47
C ARG A 312 -9.23 0.10 -1.08
N GLN A 313 -10.56 0.21 -0.95
CA GLN A 313 -11.26 0.02 0.33
C GLN A 313 -10.89 -1.35 0.95
N LEU A 314 -10.98 -2.42 0.16
CA LEU A 314 -10.63 -3.76 0.61
C LEU A 314 -9.16 -3.89 1.03
N VAL A 315 -8.23 -3.24 0.32
CA VAL A 315 -6.81 -3.22 0.71
C VAL A 315 -6.64 -2.55 2.07
N ILE A 316 -7.27 -1.39 2.30
CA ILE A 316 -7.16 -0.66 3.58
C ILE A 316 -7.76 -1.48 4.72
N GLU A 317 -8.93 -2.09 4.51
CA GLU A 317 -9.57 -2.97 5.49
C GLU A 317 -8.75 -4.23 5.77
N TRP A 318 -8.08 -4.78 4.74
CA TRP A 318 -7.14 -5.89 4.90
C TRP A 318 -5.91 -5.49 5.73
N CYS A 319 -5.34 -4.31 5.48
CA CYS A 319 -4.23 -3.78 6.29
C CYS A 319 -4.64 -3.64 7.77
N LEU A 320 -5.85 -3.13 8.04
CA LEU A 320 -6.40 -3.05 9.39
C LEU A 320 -6.52 -4.42 10.05
N LYS A 321 -7.08 -5.40 9.33
CA LYS A 321 -7.25 -6.78 9.83
C LYS A 321 -5.92 -7.48 10.10
N LYS A 322 -4.89 -7.21 9.28
CA LYS A 322 -3.53 -7.74 9.46
C LYS A 322 -2.73 -6.98 10.51
N GLY A 323 -3.20 -5.83 10.99
CA GLY A 323 -2.50 -5.00 11.97
C GLY A 323 -1.29 -4.28 11.38
N ILE A 324 -1.30 -3.96 10.08
CA ILE A 324 -0.22 -3.19 9.43
C ILE A 324 -0.39 -1.72 9.83
N ARG A 325 0.27 -1.32 10.93
CA ARG A 325 0.19 0.04 11.51
C ARG A 325 1.46 0.86 11.31
N ASP A 326 2.60 0.22 11.10
CA ASP A 326 3.84 0.94 10.81
C ASP A 326 3.72 1.67 9.47
N TYR A 327 4.13 2.93 9.44
CA TYR A 327 3.98 3.79 8.27
C TYR A 327 4.85 3.37 7.09
N LYS A 328 6.02 2.76 7.34
CA LYS A 328 6.91 2.25 6.28
C LYS A 328 6.34 0.97 5.67
N ASP A 329 5.84 0.06 6.51
CA ASP A 329 5.17 -1.16 6.04
C ASP A 329 3.88 -0.83 5.27
N PHE A 330 3.08 0.13 5.75
CA PHE A 330 1.91 0.61 5.01
C PHE A 330 2.29 1.23 3.66
N ALA A 331 3.29 2.12 3.63
CA ALA A 331 3.78 2.72 2.39
C ALA A 331 4.31 1.66 1.41
N ARG A 332 4.90 0.57 1.91
CA ARG A 332 5.32 -0.57 1.08
C ARG A 332 4.14 -1.28 0.43
N VAL A 333 3.04 -1.49 1.16
CA VAL A 333 1.81 -2.07 0.57
C VAL A 333 1.26 -1.17 -0.53
N VAL A 334 1.23 0.15 -0.31
CA VAL A 334 0.77 1.12 -1.32
C VAL A 334 1.68 1.12 -2.54
N ALA A 335 2.99 1.11 -2.36
CA ALA A 335 3.97 1.04 -3.44
C ALA A 335 3.81 -0.25 -4.26
N GLU A 336 3.65 -1.40 -3.60
CA GLU A 336 3.41 -2.68 -4.25
C GLU A 336 2.07 -2.67 -5.01
N TYR A 337 1.03 -2.05 -4.46
CA TYR A 337 -0.25 -1.91 -5.16
C TYR A 337 -0.11 -1.09 -6.45
N TYR A 338 0.75 -0.08 -6.49
CA TYR A 338 0.99 0.71 -7.70
C TYR A 338 1.74 -0.06 -8.79
N VAL A 339 2.63 -1.00 -8.42
CA VAL A 339 3.41 -1.78 -9.39
C VAL A 339 2.69 -3.07 -9.80
N HIS A 340 2.12 -3.78 -8.84
CA HIS A 340 1.51 -5.11 -8.99
C HIS A 340 0.14 -5.21 -8.31
N PRO A 341 -0.88 -4.45 -8.78
CA PRO A 341 -2.18 -4.37 -8.13
C PRO A 341 -2.92 -5.71 -8.08
N GLU A 342 -2.75 -6.58 -9.09
CA GLU A 342 -3.41 -7.89 -9.15
C GLU A 342 -2.82 -8.88 -8.13
N ASP A 343 -1.53 -8.79 -7.81
CA ASP A 343 -0.89 -9.68 -6.85
C ASP A 343 -1.26 -9.29 -5.41
N VAL A 344 -1.28 -7.99 -5.10
CA VAL A 344 -1.79 -7.48 -3.81
C VAL A 344 -3.25 -7.89 -3.64
N MET A 345 -4.10 -7.68 -4.65
CA MET A 345 -5.50 -8.07 -4.56
C MET A 345 -5.69 -9.59 -4.42
N ARG A 346 -4.84 -10.41 -5.02
CA ARG A 346 -4.87 -11.87 -4.82
C ARG A 346 -4.69 -12.23 -3.35
N GLN A 347 -3.70 -11.65 -2.68
CA GLN A 347 -3.46 -11.84 -1.25
C GLN A 347 -4.63 -11.34 -0.41
N VAL A 348 -5.15 -10.15 -0.72
CA VAL A 348 -6.32 -9.56 -0.05
C VAL A 348 -7.53 -10.49 -0.14
N TYR A 349 -7.85 -11.02 -1.32
CA TYR A 349 -9.00 -11.91 -1.51
C TYR A 349 -8.81 -13.26 -0.80
N GLU A 350 -7.60 -13.79 -0.77
CA GLU A 350 -7.26 -15.02 -0.06
C GLU A 350 -7.47 -14.84 1.46
N ASP A 351 -6.90 -13.78 2.04
CA ASP A 351 -6.94 -13.49 3.47
C ASP A 351 -8.30 -12.99 3.99
N MET A 352 -8.99 -12.16 3.20
CA MET A 352 -10.32 -11.65 3.56
C MET A 352 -11.42 -12.68 3.29
N GLN A 353 -11.10 -13.75 2.54
CA GLN A 353 -12.06 -14.74 2.07
C GLN A 353 -13.21 -14.16 1.23
N VAL A 354 -13.02 -12.96 0.66
CA VAL A 354 -14.01 -12.23 -0.12
C VAL A 354 -13.99 -12.72 -1.57
N GLY A 355 -15.03 -13.46 -1.96
CA GLY A 355 -15.21 -13.95 -3.33
C GLY A 355 -16.14 -15.16 -3.40
N GLY A 356 -17.26 -15.04 -4.15
CA GLY A 356 -18.17 -16.16 -4.37
C GLY A 356 -17.45 -17.38 -4.97
N LYS A 357 -17.89 -18.60 -4.61
CA LYS A 357 -17.26 -19.89 -5.03
C LYS A 357 -16.92 -19.96 -6.53
N LYS A 358 -17.69 -19.29 -7.41
CA LYS A 358 -17.44 -19.18 -8.85
C LYS A 358 -16.23 -18.31 -9.22
N ARG A 359 -15.99 -17.17 -8.56
CA ARG A 359 -14.80 -16.32 -8.82
C ARG A 359 -13.52 -16.99 -8.30
N ARG A 360 -13.61 -17.70 -7.15
CA ARG A 360 -12.53 -18.57 -6.65
C ARG A 360 -12.13 -19.64 -7.69
N ARG A 361 -13.12 -20.37 -8.23
CA ARG A 361 -12.91 -21.33 -9.33
C ARG A 361 -12.33 -20.69 -10.59
N LYS A 362 -12.83 -19.54 -11.03
CA LYS A 362 -12.36 -18.87 -12.27
C LYS A 362 -10.92 -18.32 -12.17
N VAL A 363 -10.40 -18.11 -10.96
CA VAL A 363 -9.01 -17.73 -10.70
C VAL A 363 -8.10 -18.97 -10.64
N GLU A 364 -8.58 -20.08 -10.06
CA GLU A 364 -7.92 -21.39 -10.14
C GLU A 364 -7.88 -21.95 -11.58
N GLU A 365 -8.98 -21.81 -12.34
CA GLU A 365 -9.15 -22.30 -13.72
C GLU A 365 -8.26 -21.55 -14.74
N ARG A 366 -7.95 -20.26 -14.51
CA ARG A 366 -7.07 -19.48 -15.41
C ARG A 366 -5.59 -19.89 -15.35
N ASN A 367 -5.20 -20.66 -14.33
CA ASN A 367 -3.85 -21.18 -14.18
C ASN A 367 -3.68 -22.61 -14.73
N LEU A 368 -4.71 -23.19 -15.38
CA LEU A 368 -4.59 -24.48 -16.05
C LEU A 368 -4.30 -24.31 -17.54
N ASP A 369 -3.04 -24.53 -17.93
CA ASP A 369 -2.71 -24.92 -19.30
C ASP A 369 -2.81 -26.44 -19.41
N LEU A 370 -3.83 -26.90 -20.16
CA LEU A 370 -4.24 -28.30 -20.35
C LEU A 370 -4.06 -28.74 -21.82
N SER A 371 -2.92 -28.43 -22.43
CA SER A 371 -2.58 -29.02 -23.72
C SER A 371 -1.85 -30.36 -23.52
N SER A 372 -2.64 -31.43 -23.63
CA SER A 372 -2.28 -32.85 -23.81
C SER A 372 -1.82 -33.66 -22.60
N SER A 373 -2.61 -34.69 -22.24
CA SER A 373 -2.12 -36.06 -22.11
C SER A 373 -3.24 -37.05 -21.84
N ASP A 374 -3.13 -38.17 -22.56
CA ASP A 374 -4.04 -39.29 -22.71
C ASP A 374 -4.53 -40.00 -21.44
N ASP A 375 -5.69 -40.62 -21.59
CA ASP A 375 -6.32 -41.59 -20.70
C ASP A 375 -5.36 -42.74 -20.34
N SER A 376 -4.97 -42.80 -19.06
CA SER A 376 -4.58 -44.05 -18.41
C SER A 376 -5.02 -43.97 -16.95
N GLU A 377 -5.76 -44.97 -16.49
CA GLU A 377 -6.20 -45.10 -15.09
C GLU A 377 -4.99 -45.07 -14.15
N VAL A 378 -5.11 -44.32 -13.05
CA VAL A 378 -3.98 -43.97 -12.19
C VAL A 378 -4.01 -44.75 -10.89
N ASP A 379 -2.90 -45.41 -10.58
CA ASP A 379 -2.68 -46.16 -9.34
C ASP A 379 -2.14 -45.25 -8.21
N VAL A 380 -2.79 -45.31 -7.04
CA VAL A 380 -2.42 -44.56 -5.81
C VAL A 380 -1.06 -45.02 -5.26
N SER A 381 -0.58 -46.21 -5.66
CA SER A 381 0.75 -46.72 -5.33
C SER A 381 1.90 -45.88 -5.88
N ASP A 382 1.64 -44.89 -6.72
CA ASP A 382 2.68 -44.10 -7.38
C ASP A 382 3.04 -42.80 -6.64
N PHE A 383 2.26 -42.39 -5.66
CA PHE A 383 2.48 -41.12 -4.95
C PHE A 383 3.59 -41.20 -3.89
N PRO A 384 4.13 -40.08 -3.38
CA PRO A 384 5.06 -40.09 -2.25
C PRO A 384 4.44 -40.69 -0.96
N PRO A 385 5.24 -41.23 -0.01
CA PRO A 385 4.73 -41.93 1.17
C PRO A 385 3.72 -41.12 2.00
N LYS A 386 3.97 -39.82 2.19
CA LYS A 386 3.05 -38.91 2.91
C LYS A 386 1.70 -38.77 2.22
N VAL A 387 1.68 -38.81 0.89
CA VAL A 387 0.45 -38.69 0.09
C VAL A 387 -0.30 -40.03 0.09
N ARG A 388 0.40 -41.17 0.01
CA ARG A 388 -0.22 -42.49 0.18
C ARG A 388 -0.89 -42.62 1.56
N GLN A 389 -0.21 -42.21 2.61
CA GLN A 389 -0.75 -42.21 3.98
C GLN A 389 -2.00 -41.34 4.12
N LYS A 390 -2.05 -40.18 3.44
CA LYS A 390 -3.24 -39.31 3.38
C LYS A 390 -4.44 -40.05 2.76
N TYR A 391 -4.25 -40.79 1.67
CA TYR A 391 -5.34 -41.54 1.03
C TYR A 391 -5.77 -42.77 1.84
N GLN A 392 -4.82 -43.54 2.37
CA GLN A 392 -5.11 -44.67 3.27
C GLN A 392 -5.90 -44.23 4.52
N THR A 393 -5.51 -43.10 5.13
CA THR A 393 -6.22 -42.55 6.29
C THR A 393 -7.65 -42.11 5.93
N ARG A 394 -7.87 -41.62 4.72
CA ARG A 394 -9.20 -41.20 4.24
C ARG A 394 -10.08 -42.39 3.92
N GLU A 395 -9.54 -43.43 3.29
CA GLU A 395 -10.26 -44.68 3.05
C GLU A 395 -10.67 -45.35 4.36
N ALA A 396 -9.77 -45.42 5.35
CA ALA A 396 -10.09 -45.95 6.67
C ALA A 396 -11.21 -45.17 7.37
N LYS A 397 -11.19 -43.83 7.28
CA LYS A 397 -12.27 -42.97 7.81
C LYS A 397 -13.59 -43.21 7.08
N GLU A 398 -13.57 -43.42 5.78
CA GLU A 398 -14.76 -43.65 4.97
C GLU A 398 -15.34 -45.05 5.17
N GLN A 399 -14.51 -46.06 5.40
CA GLN A 399 -14.97 -47.40 5.80
C GLN A 399 -15.64 -47.35 7.18
N ALA A 400 -15.08 -46.60 8.13
CA ALA A 400 -15.66 -46.43 9.45
C ALA A 400 -17.01 -45.68 9.44
N THR A 401 -17.18 -44.69 8.56
CA THR A 401 -18.48 -44.00 8.39
C THR A 401 -19.51 -44.89 7.69
N ARG A 402 -19.10 -45.68 6.69
CA ARG A 402 -19.97 -46.68 6.03
C ARG A 402 -20.48 -47.74 7.00
N ALA A 403 -19.61 -48.28 7.85
CA ALA A 403 -20.04 -49.24 8.87
C ALA A 403 -21.09 -48.66 9.83
N LYS A 404 -20.97 -47.37 10.18
CA LYS A 404 -21.95 -46.67 11.04
C LYS A 404 -23.28 -46.40 10.33
N SER A 405 -23.26 -46.04 9.05
CA SER A 405 -24.48 -45.84 8.27
C SER A 405 -25.19 -47.16 7.99
N ASP A 406 -24.46 -48.22 7.66
CA ASP A 406 -25.01 -49.56 7.41
C ASP A 406 -25.60 -50.17 8.69
N ALA A 407 -24.94 -49.99 9.85
CA ALA A 407 -25.51 -50.38 11.15
C ALA A 407 -26.83 -49.64 11.44
N LYS A 408 -26.89 -48.33 11.17
CA LYS A 408 -28.10 -47.52 11.36
C LYS A 408 -29.23 -47.92 10.41
N ILE A 409 -28.91 -48.32 9.18
CA ILE A 409 -29.87 -48.85 8.20
C ILE A 409 -30.41 -50.21 8.66
N SER A 410 -29.57 -51.07 9.24
CA SER A 410 -29.98 -52.40 9.74
C SER A 410 -30.86 -52.36 11.00
N GLN A 411 -30.69 -51.34 11.85
CA GLN A 411 -31.47 -51.16 13.10
C GLN A 411 -32.82 -50.45 12.88
N THR A 412 -33.17 -50.09 11.65
CA THR A 412 -34.42 -49.37 11.33
C THR A 412 -35.47 -50.35 10.79
N ASP A 413 -36.50 -50.64 11.59
CA ASP A 413 -37.57 -51.59 11.25
C ASP A 413 -38.63 -51.03 10.28
N ASP A 414 -38.75 -49.70 10.19
CA ASP A 414 -39.71 -49.01 9.32
C ASP A 414 -39.21 -49.02 7.85
N PRO A 415 -39.93 -49.69 6.92
CA PRO A 415 -39.48 -49.88 5.54
C PRO A 415 -39.34 -48.56 4.77
N THR A 416 -40.17 -47.56 5.08
CA THR A 416 -40.11 -46.25 4.40
C THR A 416 -38.90 -45.42 4.86
N LYS A 417 -38.59 -45.45 6.15
CA LYS A 417 -37.40 -44.78 6.70
C LYS A 417 -36.11 -45.49 6.27
N ARG A 418 -36.13 -46.81 6.20
CA ARG A 418 -34.99 -47.62 5.72
C ARG A 418 -34.65 -47.29 4.26
N ALA A 419 -35.65 -47.21 3.37
CA ALA A 419 -35.46 -46.83 1.98
C ALA A 419 -34.85 -45.41 1.83
N ASN A 420 -35.33 -44.45 2.63
CA ASN A 420 -34.79 -43.08 2.64
C ASN A 420 -33.33 -43.02 3.13
N LEU A 421 -32.97 -43.82 4.14
CA LEU A 421 -31.60 -43.89 4.64
C LEU A 421 -30.64 -44.51 3.61
N ILE A 422 -31.09 -45.55 2.89
CA ILE A 422 -30.34 -46.18 1.80
C ILE A 422 -30.08 -45.16 0.68
N ALA A 423 -31.13 -44.48 0.19
CA ALA A 423 -30.99 -43.48 -0.86
C ALA A 423 -30.07 -42.31 -0.45
N LYS A 424 -30.12 -41.89 0.82
CA LYS A 424 -29.25 -40.84 1.35
C LYS A 424 -27.79 -41.29 1.43
N GLU A 425 -27.55 -42.55 1.78
CA GLU A 425 -26.21 -43.12 1.85
C GLU A 425 -25.61 -43.33 0.44
N GLU A 426 -26.40 -43.78 -0.53
CA GLU A 426 -25.98 -43.88 -1.93
C GLU A 426 -25.58 -42.51 -2.51
N GLN A 427 -26.39 -41.47 -2.27
CA GLN A 427 -26.05 -40.10 -2.66
C GLN A 427 -24.77 -39.59 -1.98
N ARG A 428 -24.52 -39.99 -0.73
CA ARG A 428 -23.30 -39.63 -0.01
C ARG A 428 -22.09 -40.34 -0.62
N ARG A 429 -22.20 -41.64 -0.91
CA ARG A 429 -21.14 -42.45 -1.52
C ARG A 429 -20.72 -41.85 -2.87
N ALA A 430 -21.67 -41.55 -3.74
CA ALA A 430 -21.41 -40.90 -5.03
C ALA A 430 -20.70 -39.54 -4.88
N LYS A 431 -21.06 -38.73 -3.87
CA LYS A 431 -20.41 -37.44 -3.59
C LYS A 431 -18.99 -37.58 -3.04
N VAL A 432 -18.72 -38.62 -2.26
CA VAL A 432 -17.38 -38.89 -1.72
C VAL A 432 -16.45 -39.40 -2.83
N GLU A 433 -16.96 -40.29 -3.68
CA GLU A 433 -16.21 -40.86 -4.80
C GLU A 433 -15.83 -39.81 -5.85
N THR A 434 -16.77 -38.96 -6.25
CA THR A 434 -16.48 -37.81 -7.14
C THR A 434 -15.45 -36.85 -6.55
N LYS A 435 -15.45 -36.65 -5.23
CA LYS A 435 -14.45 -35.82 -4.54
C LYS A 435 -13.07 -36.50 -4.50
N LEU A 436 -13.04 -37.82 -4.31
CA LEU A 436 -11.80 -38.60 -4.32
C LEU A 436 -11.14 -38.55 -5.70
N GLN A 437 -11.92 -38.76 -6.78
CA GLN A 437 -11.44 -38.62 -8.15
C GLN A 437 -10.91 -37.21 -8.43
N SER A 438 -11.59 -36.16 -7.97
CA SER A 438 -11.12 -34.78 -8.11
C SER A 438 -9.80 -34.52 -7.37
N ASP A 439 -9.62 -35.07 -6.17
CA ASP A 439 -8.38 -34.91 -5.39
C ASP A 439 -7.23 -35.71 -6.01
N LEU A 440 -7.50 -36.90 -6.56
CA LEU A 440 -6.52 -37.70 -7.31
C LEU A 440 -6.03 -36.95 -8.55
N LEU A 441 -6.95 -36.34 -9.31
CA LEU A 441 -6.62 -35.57 -10.51
C LEU A 441 -5.77 -34.32 -10.19
N LYS A 442 -5.98 -33.71 -9.01
CA LYS A 442 -5.14 -32.61 -8.50
C LYS A 442 -3.75 -33.07 -8.09
N ASP A 443 -3.67 -34.13 -7.32
CA ASP A 443 -2.38 -34.69 -6.88
C ASP A 443 -1.59 -35.24 -8.10
N GLN A 444 -2.26 -35.72 -9.15
CA GLN A 444 -1.67 -36.05 -10.46
C GLN A 444 -1.06 -34.82 -11.14
N GLY A 445 -1.83 -33.73 -11.31
CA GLY A 445 -1.32 -32.50 -11.93
C GLY A 445 -0.10 -31.90 -11.21
N TYR A 446 0.02 -32.18 -9.91
CA TYR A 446 1.11 -31.73 -9.05
C TYR A 446 2.41 -32.56 -9.20
N TYR A 447 2.34 -33.89 -9.26
CA TYR A 447 3.53 -34.76 -9.24
C TYR A 447 3.94 -35.36 -10.60
N VAL A 448 3.07 -35.36 -11.62
CA VAL A 448 3.33 -35.96 -12.94
C VAL A 448 4.54 -35.35 -13.67
N PRO A 449 4.77 -34.02 -13.69
CA PRO A 449 5.93 -33.43 -14.37
C PRO A 449 7.28 -33.82 -13.75
N LEU A 450 7.35 -33.96 -12.41
CA LEU A 450 8.56 -34.38 -11.71
C LEU A 450 8.84 -35.88 -11.94
N LYS A 451 7.80 -36.71 -12.07
CA LYS A 451 7.91 -38.13 -12.45
C LYS A 451 8.50 -38.29 -13.85
N GLN A 452 8.06 -37.46 -14.81
CA GLN A 452 8.57 -37.48 -16.19
C GLN A 452 10.01 -36.96 -16.30
N LEU A 453 10.40 -36.01 -15.43
CA LEU A 453 11.74 -35.43 -15.46
C LEU A 453 12.84 -36.39 -14.99
N LYS A 454 12.60 -37.17 -13.93
CA LYS A 454 13.62 -38.08 -13.35
C LYS A 454 14.23 -39.09 -14.34
N PRO A 455 13.46 -39.87 -15.11
CA PRO A 455 14.04 -40.82 -16.07
C PRO A 455 14.77 -40.10 -17.21
N LEU A 456 14.24 -38.97 -17.69
CA LEU A 456 14.86 -38.18 -18.75
C LEU A 456 16.17 -37.52 -18.28
N ALA A 457 16.20 -36.97 -17.07
CA ALA A 457 17.40 -36.40 -16.46
C ALA A 457 18.51 -37.46 -16.34
N LYS A 458 18.16 -38.70 -15.99
CA LYS A 458 19.11 -39.82 -15.93
C LYS A 458 19.69 -40.18 -17.31
N GLN A 459 18.88 -40.14 -18.37
CA GLN A 459 19.34 -40.42 -19.74
C GLN A 459 20.37 -39.42 -20.26
N ILE A 460 20.30 -38.16 -19.81
CA ILE A 460 21.26 -37.11 -20.17
C ILE A 460 22.31 -36.87 -19.07
N SER A 461 22.50 -37.80 -18.13
CA SER A 461 23.48 -37.69 -17.04
C SER A 461 23.40 -36.36 -16.24
N LEU A 462 22.18 -35.86 -16.05
CA LEU A 462 21.90 -34.73 -15.18
C LEU A 462 21.86 -35.21 -13.72
N GLY A 463 22.32 -34.38 -12.77
CA GLY A 463 22.34 -34.72 -11.33
C GLY A 463 20.94 -34.92 -10.71
N ASP A 464 20.88 -35.09 -9.38
CA ASP A 464 19.61 -35.29 -8.69
C ASP A 464 18.68 -34.06 -8.83
N VAL A 465 17.46 -34.32 -9.28
CA VAL A 465 16.40 -33.32 -9.53
C VAL A 465 15.30 -33.36 -8.46
N SER A 466 15.46 -34.17 -7.41
CA SER A 466 14.49 -34.36 -6.34
C SER A 466 14.20 -33.09 -5.52
N SER A 467 15.15 -32.15 -5.48
CA SER A 467 15.11 -30.91 -4.70
C SER A 467 14.45 -29.71 -5.40
N LEU A 468 14.00 -29.88 -6.64
CA LEU A 468 13.34 -28.84 -7.42
C LEU A 468 11.85 -28.69 -7.03
N ASN A 469 11.39 -27.45 -6.94
CA ASN A 469 9.97 -27.14 -6.83
C ASN A 469 9.23 -27.28 -8.18
N GLU A 470 7.90 -27.21 -8.16
CA GLU A 470 7.01 -27.45 -9.31
C GLU A 470 7.34 -26.60 -10.55
N VAL A 471 7.54 -25.29 -10.34
CA VAL A 471 7.79 -24.33 -11.43
C VAL A 471 9.14 -24.59 -12.08
N GLU A 472 10.14 -24.89 -11.27
CA GLU A 472 11.49 -25.15 -11.75
C GLU A 472 11.62 -26.54 -12.39
N GLY A 473 10.92 -27.54 -11.86
CA GLY A 473 10.81 -28.87 -12.44
C GLY A 473 10.17 -28.86 -13.84
N ARG A 474 9.04 -28.15 -14.03
CA ARG A 474 8.41 -27.99 -15.35
C ARG A 474 9.32 -27.29 -16.35
N ARG A 475 10.02 -26.23 -15.91
CA ARG A 475 10.99 -25.53 -16.75
C ARG A 475 12.17 -26.43 -17.14
N MET A 476 12.68 -27.23 -16.21
CA MET A 476 13.74 -28.21 -16.49
C MET A 476 13.27 -29.28 -17.47
N LEU A 477 12.05 -29.79 -17.33
CA LEU A 477 11.48 -30.80 -18.23
C LEU A 477 11.39 -30.30 -19.67
N LYS A 478 11.00 -29.03 -19.87
CA LYS A 478 10.95 -28.41 -21.20
C LYS A 478 12.36 -28.31 -21.82
N ASP A 479 13.34 -27.88 -21.04
CA ASP A 479 14.72 -27.74 -21.49
C ASP A 479 15.34 -29.11 -21.87
N VAL A 480 15.11 -30.14 -21.06
CA VAL A 480 15.59 -31.52 -21.31
C VAL A 480 14.93 -32.14 -22.54
N ARG A 481 13.61 -32.00 -22.70
CA ARG A 481 12.89 -32.49 -23.90
C ARG A 481 13.34 -31.79 -25.17
N SER A 482 13.56 -30.48 -25.12
CA SER A 482 14.07 -29.73 -26.27
C SER A 482 15.43 -30.27 -26.73
N GLU A 483 16.31 -30.62 -25.79
CA GLU A 483 17.62 -31.16 -26.11
C GLU A 483 17.55 -32.58 -26.68
N MET A 484 16.73 -33.45 -26.09
CA MET A 484 16.49 -34.81 -26.61
C MET A 484 15.96 -34.79 -28.05
N ASN A 485 15.02 -33.87 -28.36
CA ASN A 485 14.48 -33.72 -29.70
C ASN A 485 15.54 -33.22 -30.71
N LYS A 486 16.46 -32.34 -30.29
CA LYS A 486 17.57 -31.88 -31.14
C LYS A 486 18.54 -33.02 -31.44
N ARG A 487 18.89 -33.80 -30.42
CA ARG A 487 19.77 -34.97 -30.57
C ARG A 487 19.17 -36.01 -31.51
N SER A 488 17.89 -36.35 -31.34
CA SER A 488 17.19 -37.28 -32.23
C SER A 488 17.18 -36.78 -33.69
N LYS A 489 16.93 -35.48 -33.92
CA LYS A 489 17.01 -34.89 -35.27
C LYS A 489 18.42 -34.96 -35.84
N ALA A 490 19.45 -34.67 -35.04
CA ALA A 490 20.84 -34.76 -35.48
C ALA A 490 21.23 -36.20 -35.86
N GLU A 491 20.85 -37.19 -35.05
CA GLU A 491 21.05 -38.61 -35.32
C GLU A 491 20.40 -39.04 -36.64
N THR A 492 19.17 -38.58 -36.92
CA THR A 492 18.49 -38.85 -38.21
C THR A 492 19.13 -38.15 -39.41
N ASN A 493 19.82 -37.03 -39.21
CA ASN A 493 20.52 -36.33 -40.28
C ASN A 493 21.88 -36.97 -40.55
N ILE A 494 22.59 -37.39 -39.50
CA ILE A 494 23.87 -38.09 -39.59
C ILE A 494 23.69 -39.46 -40.25
N SER A 495 22.59 -40.17 -39.99
CA SER A 495 22.31 -41.47 -40.61
C SER A 495 22.04 -41.39 -42.12
N LYS A 496 21.62 -40.23 -42.64
CA LYS A 496 21.39 -39.97 -44.07
C LYS A 496 22.65 -39.62 -44.85
N LEU A 497 23.79 -39.43 -44.18
CA LEU A 497 25.06 -39.12 -44.84
C LEU A 497 25.76 -40.42 -45.28
N GLU A 498 26.02 -40.55 -46.59
CA GLU A 498 26.66 -41.73 -47.18
C GLU A 498 28.20 -41.68 -47.16
N ALA A 499 28.80 -40.48 -47.15
CA ALA A 499 30.26 -40.30 -47.17
C ALA A 499 30.90 -40.35 -45.77
N SER A 500 31.91 -41.21 -45.57
CA SER A 500 32.57 -41.46 -44.27
C SER A 500 33.09 -40.18 -43.61
N ASP A 501 33.85 -39.35 -44.35
CA ASP A 501 34.47 -38.13 -43.80
C ASP A 501 33.46 -37.06 -43.39
N LYS A 502 32.34 -36.94 -44.13
CA LYS A 502 31.27 -35.98 -43.80
C LYS A 502 30.48 -36.45 -42.58
N LYS A 503 30.31 -37.77 -42.45
CA LYS A 503 29.64 -38.40 -41.32
C LYS A 503 30.47 -38.25 -40.04
N GLU A 504 31.78 -38.49 -40.09
CA GLU A 504 32.69 -38.31 -38.96
C GLU A 504 32.75 -36.86 -38.47
N LYS A 505 32.85 -35.88 -39.39
CA LYS A 505 32.80 -34.45 -39.03
C LYS A 505 31.46 -34.05 -38.42
N ALA A 506 30.34 -34.60 -38.91
CA ALA A 506 29.02 -34.33 -38.37
C ALA A 506 28.83 -34.95 -36.97
N ILE A 507 29.39 -36.13 -36.73
CA ILE A 507 29.39 -36.79 -35.40
C ILE A 507 30.18 -35.95 -34.40
N SER A 508 31.43 -35.58 -34.72
CA SER A 508 32.28 -34.77 -33.84
C SER A 508 31.66 -33.40 -33.51
N SER A 509 31.06 -32.73 -34.49
CA SER A 509 30.36 -31.46 -34.28
C SER A 509 29.13 -31.59 -33.37
N GLU A 510 28.40 -32.70 -33.49
CA GLU A 510 27.23 -32.97 -32.64
C GLU A 510 27.63 -33.34 -31.21
N GLU A 511 28.73 -34.07 -31.01
CA GLU A 511 29.30 -34.36 -29.69
C GLU A 511 29.73 -33.07 -28.96
N ASP A 512 30.36 -32.13 -29.67
CA ASP A 512 30.73 -30.81 -29.15
C ASP A 512 29.49 -29.96 -28.78
N ARG A 513 28.42 -30.06 -29.57
CA ARG A 513 27.15 -29.37 -29.29
C ARG A 513 26.47 -29.96 -28.06
N ALA A 514 26.39 -31.29 -27.98
CA ALA A 514 25.76 -32.01 -26.89
C ALA A 514 26.47 -31.77 -25.55
N SER A 515 27.80 -31.75 -25.55
CA SER A 515 28.60 -31.45 -24.34
C SER A 515 28.38 -30.02 -23.82
N LYS A 516 28.34 -29.02 -24.71
CA LYS A 516 28.00 -27.62 -24.36
C LYS A 516 26.59 -27.49 -23.81
N ALA A 517 25.62 -28.17 -24.43
CA ALA A 517 24.23 -28.17 -23.98
C ALA A 517 24.09 -28.79 -22.58
N LEU A 518 24.78 -29.91 -22.33
CA LEU A 518 24.81 -30.60 -21.04
C LEU A 518 25.38 -29.71 -19.92
N ASN A 519 26.48 -29.00 -20.19
CA ASN A 519 27.07 -28.06 -19.23
C ASN A 519 26.12 -26.89 -18.92
N SER A 520 25.41 -26.37 -19.94
CA SER A 520 24.38 -25.35 -19.74
C SER A 520 23.22 -25.85 -18.87
N LEU A 521 22.75 -27.08 -19.10
CA LEU A 521 21.67 -27.68 -18.32
C LEU A 521 22.09 -27.93 -16.86
N LYS A 522 23.33 -28.38 -16.61
CA LYS A 522 23.88 -28.54 -15.25
C LYS A 522 23.98 -27.21 -14.51
N ALA A 523 24.44 -26.14 -15.17
CA ALA A 523 24.49 -24.80 -14.58
C ALA A 523 23.08 -24.24 -14.27
N LYS A 524 22.10 -24.51 -15.15
CA LYS A 524 20.70 -24.15 -14.91
C LYS A 524 20.09 -24.94 -13.75
N LEU A 525 20.39 -26.23 -13.65
CA LEU A 525 19.95 -27.07 -12.54
C LEU A 525 20.48 -26.53 -11.20
N ALA A 526 21.79 -26.26 -11.10
CA ALA A 526 22.40 -25.73 -9.88
C ALA A 526 21.76 -24.41 -9.43
N ASN A 527 21.57 -23.46 -10.37
CA ASN A 527 20.90 -22.19 -10.09
C ASN A 527 19.43 -22.35 -9.66
N ARG A 528 18.72 -23.31 -10.24
CA ARG A 528 17.31 -23.58 -9.89
C ARG A 528 17.22 -24.28 -8.54
N VAL A 529 18.05 -25.28 -8.25
CA VAL A 529 18.12 -25.90 -6.91
C VAL A 529 18.43 -24.86 -5.84
N GLN A 530 19.35 -23.92 -6.10
CA GLN A 530 19.65 -22.82 -5.16
C GLN A 530 18.45 -21.88 -4.94
N ARG A 531 17.64 -21.62 -5.97
CA ARG A 531 16.41 -20.81 -5.87
C ARG A 531 15.26 -21.57 -5.18
N SER A 532 15.16 -22.88 -5.41
CA SER A 532 14.25 -23.77 -4.68
C SER A 532 14.60 -23.84 -3.19
N ALA A 533 15.90 -23.85 -2.87
CA ALA A 533 16.41 -23.88 -1.51
C ALA A 533 16.36 -22.53 -0.78
N ASN A 534 16.26 -21.41 -1.51
CA ASN A 534 16.31 -20.07 -0.94
C ASN A 534 14.95 -19.37 -1.15
N PRO A 535 14.04 -19.41 -0.15
CA PRO A 535 12.75 -18.73 -0.26
C PRO A 535 13.01 -17.23 -0.40
N ARG A 536 12.74 -16.71 -1.60
CA ARG A 536 13.00 -15.34 -2.08
C ARG A 536 12.34 -14.20 -1.29
N TRP A 537 11.86 -14.43 -0.06
CA TRP A 537 11.02 -13.48 0.66
C TRP A 537 11.68 -12.82 1.90
N TRP A 538 13.01 -12.93 2.10
CA TRP A 538 13.67 -12.26 3.24
C TRP A 538 14.97 -11.50 2.99
N HIS A 539 15.66 -11.64 1.85
CA HIS A 539 17.05 -11.14 1.74
C HIS A 539 17.37 -10.35 0.47
N SER A 540 16.62 -9.29 0.16
CA SER A 540 17.06 -8.40 -0.94
C SER A 540 16.94 -6.90 -0.69
N TRP A 541 16.94 -6.42 0.57
CA TRP A 541 16.93 -4.97 0.85
C TRP A 541 17.74 -4.56 2.11
N LEU A 542 18.84 -5.25 2.40
CA LEU A 542 20.08 -4.58 2.85
C LEU A 542 20.87 -4.28 1.57
#